data_AF-A0A318AN26-F1
#
_entry.id   AF-A0A318AN26-F1
#
_cell.length_a   1.000
_cell.length_b   1.000
_cell.length_c   1.000
_cell.angle_alpha   90.00
_cell.angle_beta   90.00
_cell.angle_gamma   90.00
#
_symmetry.space_group_name_H-M   'P 1'
#
loop_
_entity.id
_entity.type
_entity.pdbx_description
1 polymer ?
#
loop_
_entity_poly.entity_id
_entity_poly.type
_entity_poly.pdbx_seq_one_letter_code
_entity_poly.pdbx_strand_id
1 'polypeptide(L)' 'GGAPKAPRAKDTDTQALEADLSSVLGLDVEIDHRGGAGSLIVRYATLEQLDDLCNRLTRGA' A
#
# COMPACT_ATOMS: atom_id res chain seq x y z
N GLY A 1 2.86 21.15 -16.08
CA GLY A 1 3.17 19.71 -16.09
C GLY A 1 4.26 19.47 -15.07
N GLY A 2 3.98 18.71 -14.01
CA GLY A 2 4.99 18.30 -13.04
C GLY A 2 5.66 17.02 -13.51
N ALA A 3 6.98 17.02 -13.61
CA ALA A 3 7.75 15.81 -13.89
C ALA A 3 7.49 14.77 -12.79
N PRO A 4 7.37 13.47 -13.11
CA PRO A 4 7.26 12.44 -12.09
C PRO A 4 8.52 12.46 -11.24
N LYS A 5 8.36 12.77 -9.95
CA LYS A 5 9.43 12.71 -8.96
C LYS A 5 9.93 11.28 -8.92
N ALA A 6 11.21 11.06 -9.27
CA ALA A 6 11.82 9.74 -9.27
C ALA A 6 11.55 9.05 -7.91
N PRO A 7 11.06 7.80 -7.90
CA PRO A 7 10.86 7.07 -6.67
C PRO A 7 12.18 7.05 -5.90
N ARG A 8 12.17 7.56 -4.67
CA ARG A 8 13.31 7.45 -3.77
C ARG A 8 13.51 5.95 -3.52
N ALA A 9 14.76 5.48 -3.55
CA ALA A 9 15.05 4.08 -3.28
C ALA A 9 14.47 3.70 -1.90
N LYS A 10 13.51 2.78 -1.90
CA LYS A 10 12.90 2.25 -0.67
C LYS A 10 13.93 1.39 0.05
N ASP A 11 14.00 1.48 1.37
CA ASP A 11 14.78 0.54 2.18
C ASP A 11 14.21 -0.88 2.10
N THR A 12 15.05 -1.87 2.39
CA THR A 12 14.69 -3.29 2.28
C THR A 12 13.54 -3.66 3.21
N ASP A 13 13.45 -3.05 4.39
CA ASP A 13 12.39 -3.32 5.36
C ASP A 13 11.03 -2.86 4.82
N THR A 14 10.97 -1.65 4.25
CA THR A 14 9.76 -1.12 3.61
C THR A 14 9.33 -2.00 2.43
N GLN A 15 10.26 -2.45 1.59
CA GLN A 15 9.93 -3.34 0.46
C GLN A 15 9.39 -4.70 0.92
N ALA A 16 9.97 -5.26 1.98
CA ALA A 16 9.49 -6.51 2.56
C ALA A 16 8.07 -6.37 3.11
N LEU A 17 7.77 -5.25 3.76
CA LEU A 17 6.43 -4.95 4.28
C LEU A 17 5.40 -4.78 3.15
N GLU A 18 5.77 -4.12 2.06
CA GLU A 18 4.92 -4.03 0.86
C GLU A 18 4.58 -5.41 0.29
N ALA A 19 5.58 -6.30 0.18
CA ALA A 19 5.40 -7.64 -0.34
C ALA A 19 4.50 -8.51 0.56
N ASP A 20 4.69 -8.44 1.88
CA ASP A 20 3.87 -9.16 2.85
C ASP A 20 2.40 -8.69 2.79
N LEU A 21 2.19 -7.37 2.88
CA LEU A 21 0.85 -6.79 2.79
C LEU A 21 0.18 -7.10 1.45
N SER A 22 0.93 -7.06 0.34
CA SER A 22 0.39 -7.44 -0.97
C SER A 22 -0.01 -8.91 -1.02
N SER A 23 0.78 -9.80 -0.42
CA SER A 23 0.46 -11.23 -0.34
C SER A 23 -0.77 -11.51 0.52
N VAL A 24 -0.92 -10.81 1.64
CA VAL A 24 -2.07 -10.97 2.54
C VAL A 24 -3.33 -10.36 1.91
N LEU A 25 -3.23 -9.17 1.33
CA LEU A 25 -4.37 -8.45 0.76
C LEU A 25 -4.79 -9.01 -0.60
N GLY A 26 -3.86 -9.59 -1.37
CA GLY A 26 -4.07 -9.97 -2.77
C GLY A 26 -4.17 -8.75 -3.69
N LEU A 27 -3.66 -7.60 -3.27
CA LEU A 27 -3.73 -6.30 -3.94
C LEU A 27 -2.33 -5.67 -3.99
N ASP A 28 -2.11 -4.76 -4.93
CA ASP A 28 -0.84 -4.02 -5.02
C ASP A 28 -0.76 -3.00 -3.89
N VAL A 29 0.34 -3.04 -3.13
CA VAL A 29 0.57 -2.17 -1.98
C VAL A 29 1.83 -1.35 -2.18
N GLU A 30 1.72 -0.05 -1.96
CA GLU A 30 2.84 0.89 -1.91
C GLU A 30 2.87 1.63 -0.56
N ILE A 31 4.07 1.77 0.00
CA ILE A 31 4.39 2.49 1.22
C ILE A 31 5.38 3.61 0.88
N ASP A 32 5.00 4.84 1.22
CA ASP A 32 5.91 5.99 1.26
C ASP A 32 6.14 6.38 2.72
N HIS A 33 7.23 5.88 3.31
CA HIS A 33 7.61 6.18 4.69
C HIS A 33 8.66 7.30 4.75
N ARG A 34 8.40 8.34 5.55
CA ARG A 34 9.27 9.51 5.72
C ARG A 34 9.23 10.05 7.15
N GLY A 35 10.39 10.01 7.81
CA GLY A 35 10.59 10.71 9.09
C GLY A 35 9.67 10.22 10.22
N GLY A 36 9.39 8.91 10.27
CA GLY A 36 8.56 8.29 11.32
C GLY A 36 7.06 8.28 11.02
N ALA A 37 6.61 8.90 9.93
CA ALA A 37 5.24 8.83 9.43
C ALA A 37 5.25 8.36 7.96
N GLY A 38 4.10 7.96 7.42
CA GLY A 38 4.03 7.53 6.03
C GLY A 38 2.63 7.38 5.50
N SER A 39 2.57 7.07 4.21
CA SER A 39 1.33 6.78 3.49
C SER A 39 1.35 5.34 2.99
N LEU A 40 0.21 4.67 3.09
CA LEU A 40 -0.07 3.37 2.49
C LEU A 40 -1.06 3.57 1.36
N ILE A 41 -0.74 3.06 0.18
CA ILE A 41 -1.61 3.07 -1.01
C ILE A 41 -1.89 1.62 -1.37
N VAL A 42 -3.17 1.24 -1.40
CA VAL A 42 -3.61 -0.06 -1.90
C VAL A 42 -4.36 0.15 -3.21
N ARG A 43 -3.90 -0.47 -4.29
CA ARG A 43 -4.55 -0.35 -5.60
C ARG A 43 -5.53 -1.49 -5.81
N TYR A 44 -6.73 -1.15 -6.25
CA TYR A 44 -7.80 -2.08 -6.60
C TYR A 44 -8.25 -1.82 -8.04
N ALA A 45 -8.76 -2.86 -8.71
CA ALA A 45 -9.25 -2.77 -10.08
C ALA A 45 -10.77 -2.60 -10.15
N THR A 46 -11.50 -3.03 -9.11
CA THR A 46 -12.97 -3.00 -9.07
C THR A 46 -13.48 -2.45 -7.75
N LEU A 47 -14.70 -1.90 -7.76
CA LEU A 47 -15.36 -1.45 -6.52
C LEU A 47 -15.59 -2.62 -5.55
N GLU A 48 -15.84 -3.82 -6.05
CA GLU A 48 -15.98 -5.02 -5.22
C GLU A 48 -14.70 -5.36 -4.43
N GLN A 49 -13.52 -5.17 -5.05
CA GLN A 49 -12.24 -5.34 -4.35
C GLN A 49 -12.03 -4.28 -3.27
N LEU A 50 -12.45 -3.03 -3.54
CA LEU A 50 -12.43 -1.98 -2.52
C LEU A 50 -13.37 -2.31 -1.36
N ASP A 51 -14.58 -2.78 -1.65
CA ASP A 51 -15.57 -3.15 -0.63
C ASP A 51 -15.08 -4.33 0.24
N ASP A 52 -14.50 -5.37 -0.38
CA ASP A 52 -13.90 -6.49 0.35
C ASP A 52 -12.72 -6.02 1.22
N LEU A 53 -11.84 -5.16 0.69
CA LEU A 53 -10.75 -4.56 1.46
C LEU A 53 -11.29 -3.78 2.67
N CYS A 54 -12.30 -2.92 2.48
CA CYS A 54 -12.92 -2.16 3.57
C CYS A 54 -13.52 -3.08 4.63
N ASN A 55 -14.21 -4.15 4.21
CA ASN A 55 -14.79 -5.14 5.11
C ASN A 55 -13.70 -5.87 5.91
N ARG A 56 -12.59 -6.27 5.27
CA ARG A 56 -11.47 -6.94 5.94
C ARG A 56 -10.79 -6.05 6.96
N LEU A 57 -10.60 -4.77 6.65
CA LEU A 57 -9.97 -3.80 7.57
C LEU A 57 -10.85 -3.45 8.78
N THR A 58 -12.18 -3.49 8.63
CA THR A 58 -13.13 -3.12 9.69
C THR A 58 -13.52 -4.29 10.60
N ARG A 59 -13.29 -5.55 10.19
CA ARG A 59 -13.64 -6.75 10.98
C ARG A 59 -12.90 -6.92 12.30
N GLY A 60 -11.80 -6.20 12.51
CA GLY A 60 -11.02 -6.22 13.76
C GLY A 60 -11.08 -4.91 14.56
N ALA A 61 -11.94 -3.96 14.16
CA ALA A 61 -12.13 -2.67 14.82
C ALA A 61 -13.29 -2.70 15.84
#